data_AF-D4DVE7-F1
#
_entry.id   AF-D4DVE7-F1
#
_cell.length_a   1.000
_cell.length_b   1.000
_cell.length_c   1.000
_cell.angle_alpha   90.00
_cell.angle_beta   90.00
_cell.angle_gamma   90.00
#
_symmetry.space_group_name_H-M   'P 1'
#
loop_
_entity.id
_entity.type
_entity.pdbx_description
1 polymer ?
#
loop_
_entity_poly.entity_id
_entity_poly.type
_entity_poly.pdbx_seq_one_letter_code
_entity_poly.pdbx_strand_id
1 'polypeptide(L)'
;MLDQPIPKIFLFVPATQPDRIPKAFGIGADEVIADWEDSVSPANKAQARTNIADYCDTANARPIWLRINSANSTHFTDDLAALQNLPAVKGIILPK
;
A
#
# COMPACT_ATOMS: atom_id res chain seq x y z
N MET A 1 21.51 16.75 -5.84
CA MET A 1 21.96 15.34 -5.90
C MET A 1 21.09 14.62 -4.88
N LEU A 2 20.37 13.56 -5.26
CA LEU A 2 19.52 12.85 -4.30
C LEU A 2 20.44 12.12 -3.31
N ASP A 3 20.53 12.61 -2.07
CA ASP A 3 21.32 11.99 -0.99
C ASP A 3 20.69 10.68 -0.47
N GLN A 4 19.58 10.25 -1.07
CA GLN A 4 18.92 9.00 -0.73
C GLN A 4 19.41 7.87 -1.66
N PRO A 5 19.82 6.72 -1.11
CA PRO A 5 20.15 5.57 -1.93
C PRO A 5 18.94 5.19 -2.80
N ILE A 6 19.20 4.87 -4.07
CA ILE A 6 18.16 4.42 -5.00
C ILE A 6 17.57 3.12 -4.44
N PRO A 7 16.23 3.04 -4.20
CA PRO A 7 15.60 1.81 -3.75
C PRO A 7 15.81 0.66 -4.75
N LYS A 8 16.17 -0.52 -4.24
CA LYS A 8 16.45 -1.73 -5.04
C LYS A 8 15.45 -2.85 -4.77
N ILE A 9 14.99 -2.96 -3.53
CA ILE A 9 14.12 -4.03 -3.06
C ILE A 9 12.76 -3.45 -2.69
N PHE A 10 11.78 -3.69 -3.56
CA PHE A 10 10.37 -3.39 -3.31
C PHE A 10 9.66 -4.68 -2.95
N LEU A 11 9.08 -4.76 -1.74
CA LEU A 11 8.37 -5.95 -1.28
C LEU A 11 6.86 -5.71 -1.28
N PHE A 12 6.14 -6.56 -2.00
CA PHE A 12 4.67 -6.56 -2.00
C PHE A 12 4.13 -7.19 -0.72
N VAL A 13 3.16 -6.51 -0.10
CA VAL A 13 2.42 -6.97 1.08
C VAL A 13 0.93 -6.90 0.78
N PRO A 14 0.18 -8.02 0.86
CA PRO A 14 -1.26 -7.98 0.75
C PRO A 14 -1.85 -7.07 1.83
N ALA A 15 -2.68 -6.10 1.44
CA ALA A 15 -3.26 -5.16 2.39
C ALA A 15 -4.27 -5.80 3.37
N THR A 16 -4.63 -7.06 3.17
CA THR A 16 -5.35 -7.89 4.16
C THR A 16 -4.47 -8.32 5.34
N GLN A 17 -3.14 -8.14 5.26
CA GLN A 17 -2.15 -8.52 6.27
C GLN A 17 -1.22 -7.34 6.61
N PRO A 18 -1.75 -6.22 7.12
CA PRO A 18 -1.00 -4.99 7.35
C PRO A 18 0.13 -5.16 8.38
N ASP A 19 0.05 -6.16 9.26
CA ASP A 19 1.09 -6.51 10.23
C ASP A 19 2.41 -6.96 9.56
N ARG A 20 2.37 -7.31 8.26
CA ARG A 20 3.55 -7.66 7.48
C ARG A 20 4.31 -6.44 6.95
N ILE A 21 3.71 -5.26 6.90
CA ILE A 21 4.37 -4.02 6.44
C ILE A 21 5.61 -3.71 7.30
N PRO A 22 5.53 -3.59 8.65
CA PRO A 22 6.72 -3.34 9.46
C PRO A 22 7.73 -4.49 9.40
N LYS A 23 7.26 -5.74 9.26
CA LYS A 23 8.15 -6.92 9.12
C LYS A 23 8.94 -6.87 7.82
N ALA A 24 8.33 -6.47 6.72
CA ALA A 24 8.96 -6.30 5.42
C ALA A 24 10.13 -5.30 5.48
N PHE A 25 9.92 -4.15 6.12
CA PHE A 25 11.00 -3.21 6.39
C PHE A 25 12.08 -3.80 7.30
N GLY A 26 11.69 -4.56 8.33
CA GLY A 26 12.61 -5.20 9.28
C GLY A 26 13.56 -6.24 8.65
N ILE A 27 13.20 -6.83 7.50
CA ILE A 27 14.03 -7.81 6.78
C ILE A 27 14.81 -7.19 5.61
N GLY A 28 14.84 -5.87 5.49
CA GLY A 28 15.67 -5.16 4.51
C GLY A 28 14.98 -4.83 3.19
N ALA A 29 13.64 -4.76 3.15
CA ALA A 29 12.97 -4.08 2.04
C ALA A 29 13.33 -2.58 2.08
N ASP A 30 13.79 -2.05 0.96
CA ASP A 30 13.98 -0.60 0.80
C ASP A 30 12.61 0.10 0.78
N GLU A 31 11.65 -0.54 0.13
CA GLU A 31 10.29 -0.04 -0.06
C GLU A 31 9.27 -1.15 0.13
N VAL A 32 8.10 -0.80 0.68
CA VAL A 32 6.96 -1.71 0.78
C VAL A 32 5.85 -1.22 -0.11
N ILE A 33 5.31 -2.14 -0.91
CA ILE A 33 4.11 -1.92 -1.73
C ILE A 33 2.97 -2.65 -1.03
N ALA A 34 2.10 -1.91 -0.35
CA ALA A 34 0.81 -2.45 0.06
C ALA A 34 -0.06 -2.69 -1.18
N ASP A 35 -0.76 -3.80 -1.22
CA ASP A 35 -1.50 -4.22 -2.40
C ASP A 35 -3.00 -4.34 -2.14
N TRP A 36 -3.79 -3.52 -2.84
CA TRP A 36 -5.26 -3.63 -2.92
C TRP A 36 -5.72 -4.43 -4.14
N GLU A 37 -4.83 -4.81 -5.06
CA GLU A 37 -5.18 -5.45 -6.32
C GLU A 37 -5.14 -6.99 -6.22
N ASP A 38 -4.29 -7.67 -7.00
CA ASP A 38 -4.41 -9.10 -7.28
C ASP A 38 -4.17 -10.00 -6.05
N SER A 39 -3.51 -9.52 -4.99
CA SER A 39 -3.37 -10.28 -3.73
C SER A 39 -4.58 -10.21 -2.79
N VAL A 40 -5.62 -9.46 -3.16
CA VAL A 40 -6.82 -9.26 -2.35
C VAL A 40 -8.04 -9.77 -3.10
N SER A 41 -8.78 -10.71 -2.50
CA SER A 41 -10.04 -11.19 -3.07
C SER A 41 -11.09 -10.07 -3.14
N PRO A 42 -12.06 -10.10 -4.08
CA PRO A 42 -13.07 -9.06 -4.22
C PRO A 42 -13.84 -8.75 -2.93
N ALA A 43 -14.19 -9.79 -2.16
CA ALA A 43 -14.89 -9.65 -0.88
C ALA A 43 -14.08 -8.89 0.20
N ASN A 44 -12.74 -8.91 0.09
CA ASN A 44 -11.84 -8.33 1.07
C ASN A 44 -11.33 -6.93 0.68
N LYS A 45 -11.76 -6.38 -0.46
CA LYS A 45 -11.29 -5.07 -0.96
C LYS A 45 -11.59 -3.91 0.00
N ALA A 46 -12.79 -3.90 0.58
CA ALA A 46 -13.18 -2.91 1.57
C ALA A 46 -12.31 -3.02 2.84
N GLN A 47 -12.16 -4.24 3.39
CA GLN A 47 -11.30 -4.47 4.55
C GLN A 47 -9.84 -4.09 4.28
N ALA A 48 -9.32 -4.38 3.08
CA ALA A 48 -7.98 -4.01 2.69
C ALA A 48 -7.77 -2.48 2.67
N ARG A 49 -8.78 -1.70 2.29
CA ARG A 49 -8.74 -0.24 2.39
C ARG A 49 -8.68 0.23 3.84
N THR A 50 -9.57 -0.29 4.69
CA THR A 50 -9.58 0.01 6.13
C THR A 50 -8.24 -0.31 6.78
N ASN A 51 -7.65 -1.47 6.49
CA ASN A 51 -6.36 -1.88 7.04
C ASN A 51 -5.22 -0.91 6.71
N ILE A 52 -5.23 -0.31 5.51
CA ILE A 52 -4.20 0.66 5.12
C ILE A 52 -4.47 2.03 5.75
N ALA A 53 -5.73 2.43 5.91
CA ALA A 53 -6.09 3.62 6.69
C ALA A 53 -5.60 3.48 8.14
N ASP A 54 -5.94 2.36 8.79
CA ASP A 54 -5.51 2.07 10.15
C ASP A 54 -3.98 2.07 10.30
N TYR A 55 -3.27 1.51 9.32
CA TYR A 55 -1.80 1.56 9.28
C TYR A 55 -1.28 3.01 9.21
N CYS A 56 -1.85 3.83 8.34
CA CYS A 56 -1.44 5.23 8.15
C CYS A 56 -1.69 6.09 9.39
N ASP A 57 -2.72 5.78 10.18
CA ASP A 57 -3.05 6.49 11.42
C ASP A 57 -2.13 6.13 12.61
N THR A 58 -1.26 5.13 12.46
CA THR A 58 -0.29 4.79 13.50
C THR A 58 0.82 5.87 13.62
N ALA A 59 1.18 6.22 14.85
CA ALA A 59 2.17 7.28 15.13
C ALA A 59 3.56 7.04 14.50
N ASN A 60 3.89 5.78 14.17
CA ASN A 60 5.18 5.38 13.59
C ASN A 60 5.01 4.75 12.19
N ALA A 61 3.92 5.06 11.48
CA ALA A 61 3.70 4.59 10.13
C ALA A 61 4.89 4.98 9.24
N ARG A 62 5.59 3.99 8.67
CA ARG A 62 6.62 4.25 7.67
C ARG A 62 5.94 4.54 6.34
N PRO A 63 6.43 5.51 5.54
CA PRO A 63 5.87 5.76 4.22
C PRO A 63 5.94 4.53 3.31
N ILE A 64 4.82 4.19 2.67
CA ILE A 64 4.68 3.04 1.77
C ILE A 64 4.21 3.47 0.38
N TRP A 65 4.43 2.58 -0.59
CA TRP A 65 3.74 2.62 -1.87
C TRP A 65 2.43 1.83 -1.77
N LEU A 66 1.43 2.22 -2.56
CA LEU A 66 0.15 1.52 -2.61
C LEU A 66 -0.18 1.13 -4.05
N ARG A 67 -0.33 -0.16 -4.33
CA ARG A 67 -0.89 -0.65 -5.59
C ARG A 67 -2.41 -0.68 -5.47
N ILE A 68 -3.07 0.17 -6.24
CA ILE A 68 -4.54 0.25 -6.30
C ILE A 68 -5.08 -0.69 -7.38
N ASN A 69 -6.40 -0.88 -7.42
CA ASN A 69 -7.03 -1.63 -8.51
C ASN A 69 -6.91 -0.87 -9.83
N SER A 70 -6.93 -1.60 -10.96
CA SER A 70 -6.82 -0.99 -12.29
C SER A 70 -7.94 0.02 -12.56
N ALA A 71 -7.69 1.00 -13.44
CA ALA A 71 -8.68 2.03 -13.79
C ALA A 71 -9.99 1.46 -14.39
N ASN A 72 -9.95 0.24 -14.92
CA ASN A 72 -11.10 -0.47 -15.49
C ASN A 72 -11.83 -1.37 -14.47
N SER A 73 -11.36 -1.44 -13.23
CA SER A 73 -11.96 -2.23 -12.17
C SER A 73 -13.17 -1.52 -11.54
N THR A 74 -14.18 -2.28 -11.13
CA THR A 74 -15.31 -1.78 -10.33
C THR A 74 -14.88 -1.25 -8.96
N HIS A 75 -13.65 -1.55 -8.51
CA HIS A 75 -13.09 -1.09 -7.24
C HIS A 75 -12.30 0.22 -7.34
N PHE A 76 -12.01 0.71 -8.55
CA PHE A 76 -11.13 1.86 -8.75
C PHE A 76 -11.63 3.13 -8.05
N THR A 77 -12.93 3.43 -8.19
CA THR A 77 -13.54 4.62 -7.57
C THR A 77 -13.44 4.58 -6.05
N ASP A 78 -13.67 3.42 -5.44
CA ASP A 78 -13.55 3.25 -3.98
C ASP A 78 -12.10 3.42 -3.51
N ASP A 79 -11.14 2.95 -4.31
CA ASP A 79 -9.72 3.12 -4.03
C ASP A 79 -9.34 4.62 -4.08
N LEU A 80 -9.81 5.37 -5.09
CA LEU A 80 -9.59 6.82 -5.19
C LEU A 80 -10.21 7.58 -4.01
N ALA A 81 -11.40 7.18 -3.56
CA ALA A 81 -12.03 7.78 -2.39
C ALA A 81 -11.20 7.52 -1.13
N ALA A 82 -10.69 6.29 -0.95
CA ALA A 82 -9.86 5.94 0.19
C ALA A 82 -8.50 6.66 0.20
N LEU A 83 -7.90 6.92 -0.95
CA LEU A 83 -6.60 7.60 -1.07
C LEU A 83 -6.57 9.01 -0.46
N GLN A 84 -7.71 9.69 -0.36
CA GLN A 84 -7.79 11.09 0.11
C GLN A 84 -7.30 11.27 1.55
N ASN A 85 -7.26 10.19 2.35
CA ASN A 85 -6.97 10.23 3.79
C ASN A 85 -5.82 9.31 4.20
N LEU A 86 -4.81 9.09 3.35
CA LEU A 86 -3.69 8.17 3.64
C LEU A 86 -2.33 8.89 3.72
N PRO A 87 -2.00 9.54 4.86
CA PRO A 87 -0.80 10.37 4.99
C PRO A 87 0.53 9.61 4.84
N ALA A 88 0.54 8.29 5.09
CA ALA A 88 1.73 7.46 4.93
C ALA A 88 1.87 6.85 3.51
N VAL A 89 0.93 7.12 2.59
CA VAL A 89 1.08 6.70 1.20
C VAL A 89 1.85 7.78 0.44
N LYS A 90 3.10 7.49 0.07
CA LYS A 90 3.96 8.44 -0.66
C LYS A 90 3.87 8.34 -2.18
N GLY A 91 3.18 7.32 -2.68
CA GLY A 91 2.99 7.11 -4.11
C GLY A 91 2.07 5.93 -4.39
N ILE A 92 1.45 5.97 -5.57
CA ILE A 92 0.57 4.91 -6.06
C ILE A 92 1.18 4.16 -7.24
N ILE A 93 0.85 2.89 -7.34
CA ILE A 93 1.09 2.07 -8.52
C ILE A 93 -0.27 1.80 -9.15
N LEU A 94 -0.47 2.29 -10.36
CA LEU A 94 -1.65 1.99 -11.18
C LEU A 94 -1.31 0.80 -12.08
N PRO A 95 -1.95 -0.37 -11.87
CA PRO A 95 -1.69 -1.53 -12.70
C PRO A 95 -2.49 -1.49 -14.01
N LYS A 96 -1.99 -2.26 -14.99
CA LYS A 96 -2.58 -2.47 -16.32
C LYS A 96 -2.71 -1.15 -17.09
#